data_AF-A0A378QSD4-F1
#
_entry.id   AF-A0A378QSD4-F1
#
_cell.length_a   1.000
_cell.length_b   1.000
_cell.length_c   1.000
_cell.angle_alpha   90.00
_cell.angle_beta   90.00
_cell.angle_gamma   90.00
#
_symmetry.space_group_name_H-M   'P 1'
#
loop_
_entity.id
_entity.type
_entity.pdbx_description
1 polymer ?
#
loop_
_entity_poly.entity_id
_entity_poly.type
_entity_poly.pdbx_seq_one_letter_code
_entity_poly.pdbx_strand_id
1 'polypeptide(L)'
;MSERKVPKLRFAGFTDDWKQRKLGKFLVGKNEQISENSDFVLMSFTATHGVTPKSDRYNREFLVKDANKKYKKTILGDLIYSSNNLDVGSIGMNKVGNALISPVYSIFATLESASPNFMGIMIQKPSFISKMLRYRQGVTYGQWRIHENEF
;
A
#
# COMPACT_ATOMS: atom_id res chain seq x y z
N MET A 1 30.35 5.64 -17.64
CA MET A 1 29.54 4.98 -18.68
C MET A 1 28.15 5.59 -18.65
N SER A 2 27.62 6.07 -19.76
CA SER A 2 26.23 6.57 -19.81
C SER A 2 25.28 5.39 -19.60
N GLU A 3 24.49 5.43 -18.52
CA GLU A 3 23.44 4.44 -18.31
C GLU A 3 22.46 4.49 -19.49
N ARG A 4 22.21 3.34 -20.12
CA ARG A 4 21.27 3.24 -21.23
C ARG A 4 19.86 3.50 -20.69
N LYS A 5 19.25 4.63 -21.06
CA LYS A 5 17.89 5.03 -20.64
C LYS A 5 16.76 4.28 -21.36
N VAL A 6 17.12 3.30 -22.17
CA VAL A 6 16.19 2.47 -22.95
C VAL A 6 16.36 1.01 -22.53
N PRO A 7 15.27 0.31 -22.12
CA PRO A 7 15.32 -1.08 -21.70
C PRO A 7 15.63 -2.00 -22.89
N LYS A 8 16.17 -3.19 -22.62
CA LYS A 8 16.47 -4.20 -23.65
C LYS A 8 15.20 -4.71 -24.36
N LEU A 9 14.06 -4.72 -23.66
CA LEU A 9 12.77 -5.12 -24.19
C LEU A 9 11.81 -3.93 -24.13
N ARG A 10 11.09 -3.69 -25.23
CA ARG A 10 10.16 -2.57 -25.34
C ARG A 10 9.04 -2.88 -26.33
N PHE A 11 7.83 -2.42 -26.02
CA PHE A 11 6.72 -2.49 -26.95
C PHE A 11 6.94 -1.52 -28.12
N ALA A 12 6.50 -1.92 -29.32
CA ALA A 12 6.55 -1.06 -30.50
C ALA A 12 5.81 0.26 -30.26
N GLY A 13 6.34 1.36 -30.79
CA GLY A 13 5.77 2.71 -30.61
C GLY A 13 6.20 3.45 -29.33
N PHE A 14 6.81 2.77 -28.36
CA PHE A 14 7.46 3.44 -27.23
C PHE A 14 8.95 3.59 -27.54
N THR A 15 9.41 4.78 -27.95
CA THR A 15 10.81 5.02 -28.32
C THR A 15 11.53 6.01 -27.40
N ASP A 16 10.79 6.86 -26.68
CA ASP A 16 11.35 7.90 -25.80
C ASP A 16 12.19 7.35 -24.64
N ASP A 17 13.20 8.06 -24.19
CA ASP A 17 13.97 7.65 -23.00
C ASP A 17 13.11 7.54 -21.74
N TRP A 18 13.44 6.57 -20.86
CA TRP A 18 12.88 6.55 -19.51
C TRP A 18 13.31 7.80 -18.75
N LYS A 19 12.36 8.37 -18.00
CA LYS A 19 12.59 9.53 -17.16
C LYS A 19 12.37 9.14 -15.71
N GLN A 20 13.32 9.51 -14.84
CA GLN A 20 13.14 9.35 -13.40
C GLN A 20 12.04 10.29 -12.90
N ARG A 21 11.20 9.79 -11.99
CA ARG A 21 10.11 10.53 -11.37
C ARG A 21 10.04 10.18 -9.88
N LYS A 22 9.49 11.10 -9.08
CA LYS A 22 9.18 10.86 -7.67
C LYS A 22 7.85 10.12 -7.57
N LEU A 23 7.78 9.08 -6.73
CA LEU A 23 6.60 8.24 -6.59
C LEU A 23 5.40 9.03 -6.04
N GLY A 24 5.60 9.84 -4.99
CA GLY A 24 4.57 10.73 -4.43
C GLY A 24 3.95 11.74 -5.41
N LYS A 25 4.45 11.91 -6.64
CA LYS A 25 3.77 12.69 -7.69
C LYS A 25 2.61 11.95 -8.36
N PHE A 26 2.49 10.65 -8.15
CA PHE A 26 1.46 9.79 -8.74
C PHE A 26 0.53 9.18 -7.70
N LEU A 27 0.75 9.47 -6.42
CA LEU A 27 -0.01 8.90 -5.32
C LEU A 27 -0.73 9.99 -4.54
N VAL A 28 -1.95 9.69 -4.10
CA VAL A 28 -2.75 10.58 -3.23
C VAL A 28 -3.16 9.80 -1.99
N GLY A 29 -2.75 10.29 -0.82
CA GLY A 29 -3.10 9.68 0.45
C GLY A 29 -4.60 9.68 0.70
N LYS A 30 -5.14 8.56 1.20
CA LYS A 30 -6.55 8.37 1.56
C LYS A 30 -6.68 8.10 3.05
N ASN A 31 -7.65 8.77 3.67
CA ASN A 31 -7.98 8.61 5.08
C ASN A 31 -9.49 8.57 5.34
N GLU A 32 -10.31 8.28 4.32
CA GLU A 32 -11.75 8.09 4.47
C GLU A 32 -12.01 6.89 5.37
N GLN A 33 -12.83 7.07 6.41
CA GLN A 33 -13.17 6.03 7.36
C GLN A 33 -14.67 5.91 7.54
N ILE A 34 -15.17 4.67 7.46
CA ILE A 34 -16.59 4.34 7.59
C ILE A 34 -16.75 3.10 8.47
N SER A 35 -17.95 2.92 9.01
CA SER A 35 -18.35 1.67 9.65
C SER A 35 -18.65 0.60 8.59
N GLU A 36 -18.51 -0.66 8.99
CA GLU A 36 -18.81 -1.82 8.15
C GLU A 36 -20.25 -1.83 7.64
N ASN A 37 -20.44 -2.23 6.39
CA ASN A 37 -21.74 -2.32 5.72
C ASN A 37 -21.70 -3.37 4.60
N SER A 38 -22.80 -3.53 3.84
CA SER A 38 -22.91 -4.55 2.79
C SER A 38 -21.83 -4.44 1.71
N ASP A 39 -21.39 -3.22 1.41
CA ASP A 39 -20.47 -2.94 0.31
C ASP A 39 -19.01 -2.92 0.78
N PHE A 40 -18.79 -2.69 2.07
CA PHE A 40 -17.47 -2.50 2.69
C PHE A 40 -17.34 -3.35 3.94
N VAL A 41 -16.82 -4.57 3.75
CA VAL A 41 -16.56 -5.56 4.80
C VAL A 41 -15.14 -5.38 5.34
N LEU A 42 -14.98 -5.62 6.64
CA LEU A 42 -13.71 -5.54 7.33
C LEU A 42 -12.79 -6.72 6.99
N MET A 43 -11.64 -6.39 6.40
CA MET A 43 -10.63 -7.36 5.97
C MET A 43 -9.29 -7.14 6.67
N SER A 44 -8.44 -8.16 6.58
CA SER A 44 -7.04 -8.09 6.99
C SER A 44 -6.16 -7.71 5.82
N PHE A 45 -5.05 -7.05 6.12
CA PHE A 45 -3.95 -6.86 5.18
C PHE A 45 -2.73 -7.64 5.68
N THR A 46 -2.17 -8.50 4.84
CA THR A 46 -1.03 -9.37 5.17
C THR A 46 0.08 -9.23 4.13
N ALA A 47 1.33 -9.40 4.53
CA ALA A 47 2.47 -9.32 3.60
C ALA A 47 2.40 -10.37 2.48
N THR A 48 1.89 -11.57 2.78
CA THR A 48 1.87 -12.70 1.84
C THR A 48 0.70 -12.65 0.86
N HIS A 49 -0.49 -12.27 1.31
CA HIS A 49 -1.71 -12.33 0.51
C HIS A 49 -2.33 -10.97 0.22
N GLY A 50 -1.78 -9.89 0.76
CA GLY A 50 -2.38 -8.56 0.66
C GLY A 50 -3.70 -8.50 1.43
N VAL A 51 -4.73 -7.94 0.79
CA VAL A 51 -6.09 -7.87 1.34
C VAL A 51 -6.73 -9.26 1.32
N THR A 52 -7.15 -9.74 2.48
CA THR A 52 -7.75 -11.08 2.66
C THR A 52 -8.87 -11.01 3.71
N PRO A 53 -9.91 -11.84 3.61
CA PRO A 53 -10.86 -12.01 4.71
C PRO A 53 -10.14 -12.30 6.03
N LYS A 54 -10.72 -11.84 7.14
CA LYS A 54 -10.18 -12.16 8.47
C LYS A 54 -10.26 -13.67 8.70
N SER A 55 -9.13 -14.26 9.13
CA SER A 55 -9.14 -15.61 9.67
C SER A 55 -9.64 -15.60 11.11
N ASP A 56 -10.19 -16.72 11.57
CA ASP A 56 -10.73 -16.90 12.93
C ASP A 56 -9.72 -16.53 14.03
N ARG A 57 -8.41 -16.66 13.75
CA ARG A 57 -7.31 -16.34 14.67
C ARG A 57 -7.19 -14.85 15.01
N TYR A 58 -7.76 -13.96 14.19
CA TYR A 58 -7.80 -12.50 14.42
C TYR A 58 -9.18 -12.00 14.88
N ASN A 59 -10.13 -12.91 15.11
CA ASN A 59 -11.48 -12.56 15.53
C ASN A 59 -11.53 -12.17 17.02
N ARG A 60 -10.88 -11.04 17.37
CA ARG A 60 -11.05 -10.36 18.67
C ARG A 60 -12.31 -9.49 18.71
N GLU A 61 -13.13 -9.50 17.66
CA GLU A 61 -14.38 -8.73 17.57
C GLU A 61 -15.44 -9.21 18.56
N PHE A 62 -15.32 -10.45 19.05
CA PHE A 62 -16.10 -10.93 20.18
C PHE A 62 -15.92 -10.06 21.44
N LEU A 63 -14.75 -9.43 21.64
CA LEU A 63 -14.44 -8.69 22.88
C LEU A 63 -14.89 -7.21 22.85
N VAL A 64 -15.14 -6.63 21.68
CA VAL A 64 -15.51 -5.20 21.55
C VAL A 64 -16.47 -5.03 20.35
N LYS A 65 -17.77 -5.23 20.58
CA LYS A 65 -18.82 -4.92 19.60
C LYS A 65 -19.18 -3.44 19.66
N ASP A 66 -18.33 -2.59 19.08
CA ASP A 66 -18.77 -1.24 18.71
C ASP A 66 -19.14 -1.25 17.23
N ALA A 67 -20.45 -1.35 16.95
CA ALA A 67 -20.99 -1.33 15.59
C ALA A 67 -20.68 -0.02 14.85
N ASN A 68 -20.31 1.05 15.57
CA ASN A 68 -19.94 2.34 14.99
C ASN A 68 -18.44 2.50 14.79
N LYS A 69 -17.65 1.45 15.04
CA LYS A 69 -16.20 1.51 14.84
C LYS A 69 -15.89 1.73 13.36
N LYS A 70 -15.16 2.81 13.09
CA LYS A 70 -14.75 3.20 11.75
C LYS A 70 -13.41 2.59 11.39
N TYR A 71 -13.30 2.21 10.13
CA TYR A 71 -12.10 1.62 9.52
C TYR A 71 -11.81 2.35 8.21
N LYS A 72 -10.56 2.28 7.74
CA LYS A 72 -10.19 2.96 6.50
C LYS A 72 -10.73 2.23 5.29
N LYS A 73 -11.34 3.00 4.39
CA LYS A 73 -11.88 2.52 3.12
C LYS A 73 -10.77 2.34 2.09
N THR A 74 -10.75 1.17 1.46
CA THR A 74 -9.92 0.87 0.30
C THR A 74 -10.77 0.28 -0.83
N ILE A 75 -10.38 0.58 -2.06
CA ILE A 75 -10.99 0.06 -3.29
C ILE A 75 -9.92 -0.61 -4.16
N LEU A 76 -10.37 -1.31 -5.21
CA LEU A 76 -9.48 -1.95 -6.18
C LEU A 76 -8.41 -0.99 -6.69
N GLY A 77 -7.14 -1.41 -6.65
CA GLY A 77 -6.00 -0.63 -7.15
C GLY A 77 -5.38 0.35 -6.15
N ASP A 78 -6.01 0.57 -4.98
CA ASP A 78 -5.37 1.35 -3.91
C ASP A 78 -4.11 0.61 -3.41
N LEU A 79 -3.07 1.38 -3.11
CA LEU A 79 -1.85 0.90 -2.48
C LEU A 79 -1.98 0.99 -0.96
N ILE A 80 -1.54 -0.04 -0.26
CA ILE A 80 -1.63 -0.18 1.19
C ILE A 80 -0.23 -0.49 1.70
N TYR A 81 0.22 0.22 2.74
CA TYR A 81 1.46 -0.10 3.43
C TYR A 81 1.34 0.01 4.95
N SER A 82 2.09 -0.84 5.64
CA SER A 82 2.32 -0.76 7.09
C SER A 82 3.70 -0.17 7.36
N SER A 83 3.78 0.93 8.10
CA SER A 83 5.08 1.47 8.54
C SER A 83 5.84 0.46 9.42
N ASN A 84 5.13 -0.11 10.40
CA ASN A 84 5.73 -0.96 11.42
C ASN A 84 6.31 -2.25 10.82
N ASN A 85 5.61 -2.85 9.86
CA ASN A 85 5.92 -4.17 9.32
C ASN A 85 6.41 -4.12 7.85
N LEU A 86 6.96 -2.99 7.41
CA LEU A 86 7.45 -2.82 6.04
C LEU A 86 8.62 -3.78 5.71
N ASP A 87 9.48 -4.05 6.69
CA ASP A 87 10.63 -4.96 6.61
C ASP A 87 10.24 -6.41 6.34
N VAL A 88 9.09 -6.85 6.87
CA VAL A 88 8.51 -8.17 6.55
C VAL A 88 7.61 -8.13 5.31
N GLY A 89 7.67 -7.05 4.53
CA GLY A 89 6.98 -6.93 3.24
C GLY A 89 5.49 -6.58 3.34
N SER A 90 5.03 -5.97 4.45
CA SER A 90 3.64 -5.53 4.59
C SER A 90 3.33 -4.28 3.75
N ILE A 91 3.43 -4.42 2.43
CA ILE A 91 3.15 -3.41 1.42
C ILE A 91 2.61 -4.07 0.14
N GLY A 92 1.62 -3.44 -0.51
CA GLY A 92 1.01 -4.03 -1.69
C GLY A 92 -0.17 -3.24 -2.22
N MET A 93 -0.88 -3.83 -3.16
CA MET A 93 -2.06 -3.25 -3.81
C MET A 93 -3.31 -4.08 -3.44
N ASN A 94 -4.43 -3.41 -3.22
CA ASN A 94 -5.73 -4.06 -3.08
C ASN A 94 -6.16 -4.64 -4.44
N LYS A 95 -6.35 -5.97 -4.48
CA LYS A 95 -6.79 -6.74 -5.66
C LYS A 95 -8.22 -7.28 -5.53
N VAL A 96 -8.86 -7.08 -4.38
CA VAL A 96 -10.12 -7.76 -4.01
C VAL A 96 -11.34 -6.91 -4.34
N GLY A 97 -11.22 -5.58 -4.29
CA GLY A 97 -12.33 -4.65 -4.50
C GLY A 97 -12.56 -3.77 -3.29
N ASN A 98 -13.82 -3.53 -2.95
CA ASN A 98 -14.20 -2.75 -1.78
C ASN A 98 -13.85 -3.49 -0.49
N ALA A 99 -13.10 -2.86 0.40
CA ALA A 99 -12.78 -3.42 1.71
C ALA A 99 -12.54 -2.32 2.75
N LEU A 100 -12.69 -2.68 4.02
CA LEU A 100 -12.22 -1.90 5.16
C LEU A 100 -10.97 -2.52 5.74
N ILE A 101 -10.00 -1.70 6.10
CA ILE A 101 -8.77 -2.14 6.77
C ILE A 101 -8.49 -1.30 8.02
N SER A 102 -7.67 -1.85 8.92
CA SER A 102 -7.29 -1.20 10.17
C SER A 102 -6.75 0.23 9.96
N PRO A 103 -7.12 1.23 10.79
CA PRO A 103 -6.65 2.60 10.66
C PRO A 103 -5.13 2.80 10.73
N VAL A 104 -4.39 1.81 11.21
CA VAL A 104 -2.92 1.84 11.31
C VAL A 104 -2.22 1.77 9.94
N TYR A 105 -2.90 1.31 8.90
CA TYR A 105 -2.35 1.27 7.54
C TYR A 105 -2.50 2.62 6.86
N SER A 106 -1.54 2.97 6.01
CA SER A 106 -1.63 4.12 5.12
C SER A 106 -2.10 3.64 3.74
N ILE A 107 -3.01 4.39 3.12
CA ILE A 107 -3.65 4.03 1.85
C ILE A 107 -3.40 5.14 0.84
N PHE A 108 -3.12 4.78 -0.41
CA PHE A 108 -2.92 5.72 -1.50
C PHE A 108 -3.71 5.31 -2.72
N ALA A 109 -4.44 6.25 -3.32
CA ALA A 109 -4.91 6.11 -4.68
C ALA A 109 -3.78 6.43 -5.66
N THR A 110 -3.78 5.72 -6.80
CA THR A 110 -2.91 6.04 -7.93
C THR A 110 -3.63 7.05 -8.83
N LEU A 111 -2.92 8.11 -9.25
CA LEU A 111 -3.44 9.09 -10.22
C LEU A 111 -3.64 8.44 -11.61
N GLU A 112 -4.57 8.97 -12.40
CA GLU A 112 -4.87 8.48 -13.76
C GLU A 112 -3.65 8.45 -14.70
N SER A 113 -2.67 9.32 -14.45
CA SER A 113 -1.41 9.36 -15.19
C SER A 113 -0.46 8.19 -14.90
N ALA A 114 -0.83 7.28 -14.00
CA ALA A 114 -0.05 6.12 -13.60
C ALA A 114 -0.90 4.85 -13.53
N SER A 115 -0.28 3.71 -13.82
CA SER A 115 -0.94 2.41 -13.70
C SER A 115 -0.83 1.88 -12.26
N PRO A 116 -1.94 1.58 -11.57
CA PRO A 116 -1.91 1.03 -10.22
C PRO A 116 -1.22 -0.35 -10.19
N ASN A 117 -1.40 -1.17 -11.23
CA ASN A 117 -0.72 -2.46 -11.36
C ASN A 117 0.80 -2.31 -11.41
N PHE A 118 1.28 -1.35 -12.20
CA PHE A 118 2.72 -1.07 -12.27
C PHE A 118 3.26 -0.56 -10.93
N MET A 119 2.53 0.35 -10.27
CA MET A 119 2.92 0.86 -8.94
C MET A 119 2.93 -0.25 -7.89
N GLY A 120 1.92 -1.11 -7.87
CA GLY A 120 1.84 -2.26 -6.98
C GLY A 120 3.03 -3.21 -7.11
N ILE A 121 3.48 -3.49 -8.33
CA ILE A 121 4.69 -4.29 -8.57
C ILE A 121 5.95 -3.55 -8.12
N MET A 122 6.03 -2.24 -8.40
CA MET A 122 7.22 -1.43 -8.09
C MET A 122 7.46 -1.29 -6.59
N ILE A 123 6.41 -1.04 -5.79
CA ILE A 123 6.54 -0.85 -4.34
C ILE A 123 6.89 -2.14 -3.58
N GLN A 124 6.68 -3.30 -4.20
CA GLN A 124 7.02 -4.61 -3.62
C GLN A 124 8.46 -5.04 -3.92
N LYS A 125 9.20 -4.29 -4.74
CA LYS A 125 10.60 -4.64 -5.03
C LYS A 125 11.46 -4.55 -3.77
N PRO A 126 12.35 -5.54 -3.51
CA PRO A 126 13.25 -5.49 -2.35
C PRO A 126 14.11 -4.23 -2.30
N SER A 127 14.52 -3.71 -3.46
CA SER A 127 15.29 -2.46 -3.56
C SER A 127 14.48 -1.22 -3.17
N PHE A 128 13.18 -1.21 -3.49
CA PHE A 128 12.27 -0.15 -3.05
C PHE A 128 12.08 -0.20 -1.54
N ILE A 129 11.73 -1.38 -1.01
CA ILE A 129 11.53 -1.61 0.43
C ILE A 129 12.80 -1.20 1.19
N SER A 130 13.98 -1.68 0.78
CA SER A 130 15.26 -1.33 1.41
C SER A 130 15.56 0.16 1.39
N LYS A 131 15.09 0.89 0.37
CA LYS A 131 15.22 2.35 0.32
C LYS A 131 14.25 3.02 1.30
N MET A 132 12.99 2.59 1.34
CA MET A 132 11.98 3.14 2.25
C MET A 132 12.31 2.91 3.73
N LEU A 133 12.91 1.76 4.06
CA LEU A 133 13.33 1.45 5.43
C LEU A 133 14.34 2.45 6.01
N ARG A 134 15.07 3.19 5.17
CA ARG A 134 16.01 4.24 5.61
C ARG A 134 15.32 5.47 6.19
N TYR A 135 14.04 5.64 5.90
CA TYR A 135 13.22 6.75 6.39
C TYR A 135 12.45 6.37 7.67
N ARG A 136 12.71 5.19 8.25
CA ARG A 136 12.13 4.80 9.55
C ARG A 136 12.60 5.76 10.63
N GLN A 137 11.64 6.28 11.38
CA GLN A 137 11.86 7.11 12.56
C GLN A 137 11.22 6.45 13.78
N GLY A 138 11.78 6.69 14.97
CA GLY A 138 11.29 6.15 16.24
C GLY A 138 12.41 5.59 17.11
N VAL A 139 12.21 5.66 18.43
CA VAL A 139 13.19 5.22 19.44
C VAL A 139 12.83 3.87 20.07
N THR A 140 11.56 3.48 20.03
CA THR A 140 11.06 2.23 20.61
C THR A 140 11.17 1.10 19.59
N TYR A 141 11.84 0.02 19.97
CA TYR A 141 11.99 -1.17 19.13
C TYR A 141 10.61 -1.71 18.72
N GLY A 142 10.41 -1.91 17.41
CA GLY A 142 9.14 -2.38 16.85
C GLY A 142 8.04 -1.31 16.69
N GLN A 143 8.31 -0.03 17.03
CA GLN A 143 7.40 1.09 16.79
C GLN A 143 8.03 2.14 15.87
N TRP A 144 8.49 1.71 14.70
CA TRP A 144 9.04 2.61 13.70
C TRP A 144 7.95 3.12 12.76
N ARG A 145 7.99 4.42 12.49
CA ARG A 145 7.07 5.08 11.57
C ARG A 145 7.81 5.56 10.33
N ILE A 146 7.17 5.41 9.18
CA ILE A 146 7.54 6.07 7.94
C ILE A 146 6.36 6.96 7.59
N HIS A 147 6.57 8.27 7.58
CA HIS A 147 5.50 9.21 7.28
C HIS A 147 5.10 9.14 5.80
N GLU A 148 3.83 9.37 5.52
CA GLU A 148 3.26 9.30 4.18
C GLU A 148 3.93 10.28 3.20
N ASN A 149 4.49 11.38 3.71
CA ASN A 149 5.23 12.38 2.92
C ASN A 149 6.61 11.89 2.45
N GLU A 150 7.10 10.76 2.96
CA GLU A 150 8.37 10.14 2.54
C GLU A 150 8.20 9.24 1.29
N PHE A 151 6.96 8.97 0.88
CA PHE A 151 6.61 8.27 -0.37
C PHE A 151 6.63 9.23 -1.59
#